data_AF-A0A373LQE7-F1
#
_entry.id   AF-A0A373LQE7-F1
#
_cell.length_a   1.000
_cell.length_b   1.000
_cell.length_c   1.000
_cell.angle_alpha   90.00
_cell.angle_beta   90.00
_cell.angle_gamma   90.00
#
_symmetry.space_group_name_H-M   'P 1'
#
loop_
_entity.id
_entity.type
_entity.pdbx_description
1 polymer ?
#
loop_
_entity_poly.entity_id
_entity_poly.type
_entity_poly.pdbx_seq_one_letter_code
_entity_poly.pdbx_strand_id
1 'polypeptide(L)' 'MNKKDLSIPFNVLLHSQDTELQAYVCRANNPDICGNNGLPNVCAFSSEDCFCKKPSRTWKKQYAKLKG' A
#
# COMPACT_ATOMS: atom_id res chain seq x y z
N MET A 1 4.07 -3.46 -16.12
CA MET A 1 3.14 -2.70 -15.26
C MET A 1 3.73 -1.31 -15.07
N ASN A 2 3.03 -0.23 -15.41
CA ASN A 2 3.57 1.12 -15.19
C ASN A 2 3.51 1.46 -13.70
N LYS A 3 4.46 2.26 -13.19
CA LYS A 3 4.46 2.69 -11.78
C LYS A 3 3.17 3.43 -11.37
N LYS A 4 2.48 4.07 -12.32
CA LYS A 4 1.18 4.72 -12.10
C LYS A 4 0.05 3.73 -11.78
N ASP A 5 0.16 2.48 -12.25
CA ASP A 5 -0.81 1.41 -12.01
C ASP A 5 -0.60 0.73 -10.64
N LEU A 6 0.47 1.11 -9.92
CA LEU A 6 0.85 0.58 -8.60
C LEU A 6 0.38 1.48 -7.46
N SER A 7 -0.70 2.25 -7.67
CA SER A 7 -1.32 3.02 -6.60
C SER A 7 -2.85 2.96 -6.64
N ILE A 8 -3.44 2.75 -5.46
CA ILE A 8 -4.87 2.75 -5.24
C ILE A 8 -5.19 3.81 -4.16
N PRO A 9 -6.25 4.62 -4.32
CA PRO A 9 -6.60 5.63 -3.31
C PRO A 9 -6.84 5.04 -1.92
N PHE A 10 -6.48 5.77 -0.86
CA PHE A 10 -6.55 5.28 0.52
C PHE A 10 -7.96 4.91 1.01
N ASN A 11 -9.00 5.53 0.43
CA ASN A 11 -10.39 5.40 0.89
C ASN A 11 -11.24 4.42 0.08
N VAL A 12 -10.69 3.74 -0.93
CA VAL A 12 -11.47 2.74 -1.67
C VAL A 12 -11.46 1.38 -0.96
N LEU A 13 -12.39 0.52 -1.36
CA LEU A 13 -12.57 -0.84 -0.82
C LEU A 13 -11.27 -1.65 -0.75
N LEU A 14 -11.24 -2.60 0.18
CA LEU A 14 -10.13 -3.52 0.33
C LEU A 14 -10.01 -4.43 -0.90
N HIS A 15 -8.76 -4.64 -1.31
CA HIS A 15 -8.42 -5.72 -2.23
C HIS A 15 -8.45 -7.04 -1.46
N SER A 16 -8.72 -8.15 -2.14
CA SER A 16 -8.82 -9.49 -1.52
C SER A 16 -7.52 -9.93 -0.82
N GLN A 17 -6.38 -9.36 -1.20
CA GLN A 17 -5.06 -9.67 -0.65
C GLN A 17 -4.55 -8.62 0.37
N ASP A 18 -5.33 -7.56 0.62
CA ASP A 18 -4.99 -6.58 1.64
C ASP A 18 -5.08 -7.23 3.03
N THR A 19 -4.14 -6.86 3.90
CA THR A 19 -4.19 -7.22 5.32
C THR A 19 -3.85 -6.00 6.17
N GLU A 20 -3.89 -6.18 7.48
CA GLU A 20 -3.44 -5.13 8.41
C GLU A 20 -1.95 -4.79 8.24
N LEU A 21 -1.15 -5.77 7.81
CA LEU A 21 0.32 -5.67 7.74
C LEU A 21 0.85 -5.42 6.32
N GLN A 22 0.02 -5.60 5.29
CA GLN A 22 0.40 -5.36 3.90
C GLN A 22 -0.75 -4.78 3.09
N ALA A 23 -0.43 -4.05 2.03
CA ALA A 23 -1.39 -3.63 1.03
C ALA A 23 -0.95 -4.11 -0.36
N TYR A 24 -1.92 -4.58 -1.16
CA TYR A 24 -1.74 -4.74 -2.59
C TYR A 24 -1.56 -3.35 -3.19
N VAL A 25 -0.42 -3.14 -3.84
CA VAL A 25 0.06 -1.86 -4.37
C VAL A 25 0.16 -0.73 -3.32
N CYS A 26 0.55 0.47 -3.75
CA CYS A 26 0.71 1.61 -2.83
C CYS A 26 -0.65 2.27 -2.53
N ARG A 27 -1.00 2.36 -1.25
CA ARG A 27 -2.20 3.10 -0.79
C ARG A 27 -1.89 4.39 -0.02
N ALA A 28 -0.64 4.85 -0.02
CA ALA A 28 -0.28 6.11 0.63
C ALA A 28 -0.84 7.29 -0.18
N ASN A 29 -1.44 8.28 0.49
CA ASN A 29 -1.90 9.51 -0.17
C ASN A 29 -0.72 10.32 -0.74
N ASN A 30 0.39 10.37 0.01
CA ASN A 30 1.61 11.09 -0.33
C ASN A 30 2.79 10.11 -0.34
N PRO A 31 2.92 9.26 -1.39
CA PRO A 31 3.97 8.25 -1.44
C PRO A 31 5.36 8.86 -1.55
N ASP A 32 5.50 10.05 -2.13
CA ASP A 32 6.74 10.81 -2.32
C ASP A 32 7.48 11.11 -1.01
N ILE A 33 6.75 11.33 0.09
CA ILE A 33 7.34 11.58 1.42
C ILE A 33 7.47 10.31 2.27
N CYS A 34 7.10 9.14 1.75
CA CYS A 34 7.16 7.89 2.49
C CYS A 34 8.62 7.41 2.63
N GLY A 35 9.11 7.28 3.86
CA GLY A 35 10.48 6.79 4.13
C GLY A 35 10.76 5.35 3.67
N ASN A 36 9.73 4.58 3.31
CA ASN A 36 9.88 3.25 2.71
C ASN A 36 9.77 3.27 1.17
N ASN A 37 9.53 4.42 0.53
CA ASN A 37 9.37 4.50 -0.91
C ASN A 37 10.65 4.05 -1.64
N GLY A 38 10.49 3.20 -2.66
CA GLY A 38 11.59 2.71 -3.48
C GLY A 38 12.43 1.61 -2.83
N LEU A 39 12.14 1.22 -1.58
CA LEU A 39 12.86 0.13 -0.93
C LEU A 39 12.49 -1.22 -1.57
N PRO A 40 13.48 -2.01 -2.03
CA PRO A 40 13.23 -3.33 -2.61
C PRO A 40 12.60 -4.25 -1.57
N ASN A 41 11.71 -5.14 -2.02
CA ASN A 41 10.95 -6.08 -1.19
C ASN A 41 10.04 -5.44 -0.12
N VAL A 42 9.89 -4.12 -0.08
CA VAL A 42 9.08 -3.39 0.90
C VAL A 42 8.06 -2.49 0.23
N CYS A 43 8.47 -1.72 -0.77
CA CYS A 43 7.60 -0.77 -1.45
C CYS A 43 6.98 -1.38 -2.70
N ALA A 44 5.68 -1.22 -2.87
CA ALA A 44 4.96 -1.67 -4.05
C ALA A 44 5.58 -1.17 -5.38
N PHE A 45 6.21 0.01 -5.40
CA PHE A 45 6.82 0.59 -6.61
C PHE A 45 8.15 -0.05 -7.03
N SER A 46 8.76 -0.85 -6.15
CA SER A 46 10.10 -1.43 -6.35
C SER A 46 10.20 -2.91 -6.00
N SER A 47 9.13 -3.51 -5.46
CA SER A 47 9.02 -4.95 -5.25
C SER A 47 8.45 -5.64 -6.49
N GLU A 48 8.96 -6.84 -6.80
CA GLU A 48 8.45 -7.68 -7.90
C GLU A 48 7.01 -8.15 -7.66
N ASP A 49 6.66 -8.38 -6.39
CA ASP A 49 5.33 -8.82 -5.98
C ASP A 49 4.28 -7.68 -5.95
N CYS A 50 4.70 -6.43 -6.18
CA CYS A 50 3.85 -5.24 -6.15
C CYS A 50 3.18 -4.96 -4.79
N PHE A 51 3.63 -5.57 -3.68
CA PHE A 51 3.07 -5.33 -2.35
C PHE A 51 3.80 -4.24 -1.58
N CYS A 52 3.03 -3.44 -0.84
CA CYS A 52 3.55 -2.61 0.24
C CYS A 52 3.56 -3.43 1.54
N LYS A 53 4.74 -3.85 2.01
CA LYS A 53 4.90 -4.69 3.22
C LYS A 53 5.11 -3.91 4.51
N LYS A 54 5.26 -2.59 4.40
CA LYS A 54 5.32 -1.65 5.54
C LYS A 54 4.39 -0.47 5.30
N PRO A 55 3.06 -0.72 5.24
CA PRO A 55 2.09 0.35 5.12
C PRO A 55 2.12 1.24 6.38
N SER A 56 1.58 2.46 6.26
CA SER A 56 1.63 3.44 7.34
C SER A 56 0.81 3.00 8.56
N ARG A 57 1.08 3.59 9.73
CA ARG A 57 0.23 3.35 10.93
C ARG A 57 -1.23 3.71 10.70
N THR A 58 -1.49 4.67 9.81
CA THR A 58 -2.85 5.07 9.41
C THR A 58 -3.54 3.95 8.62
N TRP A 59 -2.80 3.17 7.82
CA TRP A 59 -3.36 2.04 7.08
C TRP A 59 -4.03 1.03 7.99
N LYS A 60 -3.38 0.62 9.09
CA LYS A 60 -3.96 -0.31 10.06
C LYS A 60 -5.36 0.13 10.54
N LYS A 61 -5.53 1.42 10.84
CA LYS A 61 -6.83 2.00 11.23
C LYS A 61 -7.84 1.97 10.08
N GLN A 62 -7.39 2.31 8.88
CA GLN A 62 -8.23 2.34 7.69
C GLN A 62 -8.67 0.94 7.23
N TYR A 63 -7.77 -0.03 7.27
CA TYR A 63 -8.06 -1.42 6.99
C TYR A 63 -9.18 -1.94 7.90
N ALA A 64 -9.08 -1.69 9.21
CA ALA A 64 -10.13 -2.05 10.16
C ALA A 64 -11.47 -1.38 9.80
N LYS A 65 -11.46 -0.09 9.46
CA LYS A 65 -12.67 0.65 9.04
C LYS A 65 -13.31 0.08 7.77
N LEU A 66 -12.49 -0.30 6.77
CA LEU A 66 -12.97 -0.80 5.48
C LEU A 66 -13.41 -2.27 5.53
N LYS A 67 -12.90 -3.05 6.50
CA LYS A 67 -13.25 -4.45 6.70
C LYS A 67 -14.67 -4.62 7.28
N GLY A 68 -15.17 -3.62 8.01
CA GLY A 68 -16.42 -3.69 8.78
C GLY A 68 -16.14 -3.98 10.24
#